data_AF-A0A947JFT5-F1
#
_entry.id   AF-A0A947JFT5-F1
#
_cell.length_a   1.000
_cell.length_b   1.000
_cell.length_c   1.000
_cell.angle_alpha   90.00
_cell.angle_beta   90.00
_cell.angle_gamma   90.00
#
_symmetry.space_group_name_H-M   'P 1'
#
loop_
_entity.id
_entity.type
_entity.pdbx_description
1 polymer ?
#
loop_
_entity_poly.entity_id
_entity_poly.type
_entity_poly.pdbx_seq_one_letter_code
_entity_poly.pdbx_strand_id
1 'polypeptide(L)' 'MAKTTFKIGKSSNPPMSKEDINSLIAKKSYELYEKRGRKSGYALQDWIEAEKIVKGKISR' A
#
# COMPACT_ATOMS: atom_id res chain seq x y z
N MET A 1 23.09 4.73 10.85
CA MET A 1 22.18 4.26 9.78
C MET A 1 20.76 4.21 10.32
N ALA A 2 19.92 5.18 9.98
CA ALA A 2 18.59 5.37 10.57
C ALA A 2 17.63 4.26 10.12
N LYS A 3 17.11 3.50 11.08
CA LYS A 3 16.05 2.52 10.88
C LYS A 3 14.72 3.27 11.01
N THR A 4 14.22 3.83 9.92
CA THR A 4 12.96 4.58 9.94
C THR A 4 11.81 3.61 10.19
N THR A 5 11.26 3.68 11.38
CA THR A 5 10.14 2.89 11.89
C THR A 5 8.85 3.30 11.18
N PHE A 6 8.42 2.54 10.17
CA PHE A 6 7.06 2.65 9.63
C PHE A 6 6.08 2.05 10.64
N LYS A 7 5.64 2.87 11.60
CA LYS A 7 4.47 2.59 12.43
C LYS A 7 3.22 2.62 11.55
N ILE A 8 2.82 1.45 11.03
CA ILE A 8 1.45 1.26 10.52
C ILE A 8 0.53 1.17 11.75
N GLY A 9 -0.02 2.32 12.12
CA GLY A 9 -1.06 2.45 13.14
C GLY A 9 -2.35 1.78 12.69
N LYS A 10 -2.86 0.89 13.55
CA LYS A 10 -4.23 0.36 13.55
C LYS A 10 -5.26 1.49 13.51
N SER A 11 -6.31 1.32 12.70
CA SER A 11 -7.66 1.80 13.01
C SER A 11 -8.66 0.98 12.18
N SER A 12 -9.36 0.00 12.76
CA SER A 12 -10.79 0.07 13.16
C SER A 12 -11.75 0.51 12.03
N ASN A 13 -12.44 -0.48 11.47
CA ASN A 13 -13.53 -0.41 10.47
C ASN A 13 -14.65 0.58 10.89
N PRO A 14 -15.11 1.49 10.01
CA PRO A 14 -16.42 1.34 9.33
C PRO A 14 -16.35 1.80 7.83
N PRO A 15 -17.48 1.94 7.08
CA PRO A 15 -17.60 1.58 5.66
C PRO A 15 -16.49 2.15 4.75
N MET A 16 -15.83 1.24 4.01
CA MET A 16 -14.77 1.48 3.01
C MET A 16 -14.76 2.91 2.47
N SER A 17 -14.07 3.81 3.17
CA SER A 17 -13.91 5.19 2.74
C SER A 17 -12.68 5.26 1.84
N LYS A 18 -12.53 6.34 1.07
CA LYS A 18 -11.35 6.52 0.19
C LYS A 18 -10.02 6.37 0.96
N GLU A 19 -10.04 6.64 2.25
CA GLU A 19 -8.93 6.49 3.19
C GLU A 19 -8.56 5.00 3.43
N ASP A 20 -9.55 4.11 3.51
CA ASP A 20 -9.33 2.66 3.59
C ASP A 20 -8.72 2.12 2.30
N ILE A 21 -9.20 2.61 1.15
CA ILE A 21 -8.65 2.27 -0.16
C ILE A 21 -7.18 2.68 -0.21
N ASN A 22 -6.85 3.91 0.17
CA ASN A 22 -5.47 4.38 0.22
C ASN A 22 -4.60 3.55 1.17
N SER A 23 -5.12 3.15 2.33
CA SER A 23 -4.40 2.28 3.27
C SER A 23 -4.14 0.89 2.71
N LEU A 24 -5.11 0.32 1.98
CA LEU A 24 -4.92 -0.96 1.28
C LEU A 24 -3.87 -0.83 0.17
N ILE A 25 -3.88 0.27 -0.57
CA ILE A 25 -2.89 0.56 -1.62
C ILE A 25 -1.49 0.68 -1.00
N ALA A 26 -1.34 1.46 0.05
CA ALA A 26 -0.07 1.64 0.76
C ALA A 26 0.48 0.31 1.30
N LYS A 27 -0.40 -0.53 1.87
CA LYS A 27 0.00 -1.86 2.34
C LYS A 27 0.45 -2.75 1.17
N LYS A 28 -0.26 -2.68 0.04
CA LYS A 28 0.04 -3.53 -1.11
C LYS A 28 1.27 -3.09 -1.90
N SER A 29 1.51 -1.79 -1.99
CA SER A 29 2.74 -1.24 -2.57
C SER A 29 3.97 -1.59 -1.72
N TYR A 30 3.82 -1.58 -0.39
CA TYR A 30 4.87 -2.02 0.52
C TYR A 30 5.19 -3.51 0.37
N GLU A 31 4.17 -4.38 0.28
CA GLU A 31 4.37 -5.81 -0.02
C GLU A 31 5.09 -6.04 -1.37
N LEU A 32 4.72 -5.27 -2.42
CA LEU A 32 5.38 -5.32 -3.72
C LEU A 32 6.85 -4.88 -3.64
N TYR A 33 7.11 -3.79 -2.93
CA TYR A 33 8.46 -3.27 -2.69
C TYR A 33 9.35 -4.27 -1.96
N GLU A 34 8.84 -4.94 -0.92
CA GLU A 34 9.58 -5.98 -0.21
C GLU A 34 9.81 -7.21 -1.09
N LYS A 35 8.80 -7.66 -1.85
CA LYS A 35 8.94 -8.79 -2.79
C LYS A 35 9.94 -8.51 -3.91
N ARG A 36 10.06 -7.26 -4.37
CA ARG A 36 11.03 -6.85 -5.39
C ARG A 36 12.46 -6.70 -4.85
N GLY A 37 12.67 -6.91 -3.55
CA GLY A 37 13.99 -6.80 -2.93
C GLY A 37 14.40 -5.36 -2.62
N ARG A 38 13.44 -4.49 -2.28
CA ARG A 38 13.70 -3.10 -1.85
C ARG A 38 14.46 -2.27 -2.88
N LYS A 39 14.17 -2.47 -4.17
CA LYS A 39 14.73 -1.67 -5.25
C LYS A 39 14.15 -0.26 -5.22
N SER A 40 14.96 0.70 -4.76
CA SER A 40 14.68 2.13 -4.92
C SER A 40 14.51 2.48 -6.40
N GLY A 41 13.50 3.29 -6.71
CA GLY A 41 13.13 3.68 -8.08
C GLY A 41 11.81 3.10 -8.58
N TYR A 42 11.31 2.03 -7.95
CA TYR A 42 10.04 1.40 -8.32
C TYR A 42 8.87 1.77 -7.41
N ALA A 43 9.11 2.52 -6.32
CA ALA A 43 8.07 2.87 -5.35
C ALA A 43 6.81 3.49 -5.98
N LEU A 44 6.97 4.34 -7.01
CA LEU A 44 5.84 4.92 -7.74
C LEU A 44 5.10 3.86 -8.58
N GLN A 45 5.82 2.97 -9.25
CA GLN A 45 5.21 1.87 -10.00
C GLN A 45 4.48 0.90 -9.07
N ASP A 46 5.10 0.53 -7.95
CA ASP A 46 4.53 -0.38 -6.95
C ASP A 46 3.26 0.23 -6.32
N TRP A 47 3.20 1.56 -6.18
CA TRP A 47 1.98 2.28 -5.78
C TRP A 47 0.88 2.21 -6.85
N ILE A 48 1.19 2.53 -8.12
CA ILE A 48 0.20 2.52 -9.21
C ILE A 48 -0.36 1.10 -9.41
N GLU A 49 0.50 0.09 -9.36
CA GLU A 49 0.12 -1.32 -9.46
C GLU A 49 -0.83 -1.70 -8.30
N ALA A 50 -0.47 -1.31 -7.07
CA ALA A 50 -1.30 -1.51 -5.89
C ALA A 50 -2.67 -0.82 -6.00
N GLU A 51 -2.72 0.41 -6.50
CA GLU A 51 -3.98 1.13 -6.75
C GLU A 51 -4.88 0.38 -7.72
N LYS A 52 -4.34 -0.07 -8.86
CA LYS A 52 -5.08 -0.86 -9.84
C LYS A 52 -5.63 -2.15 -9.24
N ILE A 53 -4.82 -2.85 -8.46
CA ILE A 53 -5.23 -4.11 -7.81
C ILE A 53 -6.35 -3.86 -6.80
N VAL A 54 -6.19 -2.87 -5.92
CA VAL A 54 -7.17 -2.56 -4.87
C VAL A 54 -8.48 -2.06 -5.48
N LYS A 55 -8.42 -1.13 -6.42
CA LYS A 55 -9.58 -0.54 -7.09
C LYS A 55 -10.33 -1.58 -7.94
N GLY A 56 -9.61 -2.47 -8.63
CA GLY A 56 -10.22 -3.61 -9.34
C GLY A 56 -10.88 -4.63 -8.41
N LYS A 57 -10.40 -4.74 -7.16
CA LYS A 57 -10.97 -5.66 -6.15
C LYS A 57 -12.21 -5.10 -5.46
N ILE A 58 -12.33 -3.78 -5.37
CA ILE A 58 -13.48 -3.06 -4.76
C ILE A 58 -14.60 -2.88 -5.78
N SER A 59 -14.26 -2.72 -7.06
CA SER A 59 -15.23 -2.51 -8.14
C SER A 59 -15.93 -3.80 -8.62
N ARG A 60 -15.79 -4.93 -7.91
CA ARG A 60 -16.32 -6.24 -8.28
C ARG A 60 -17.29 -6.75 -7.23
#